data_AF-J9DND6-F1
#
_entry.id   AF-J9DND6-F1
#
_cell.length_a   1.000
_cell.length_b   1.000
_cell.length_c   1.000
_cell.angle_alpha   90.00
_cell.angle_beta   90.00
_cell.angle_gamma   90.00
#
_symmetry.space_group_name_H-M   'P 1'
#
loop_
_entity.id
_entity.type
_entity.pdbx_description
1 polymer ?
#
loop_
_entity_poly.entity_id
_entity_poly.type
_entity_poly.pdbx_seq_one_letter_code
_entity_poly.pdbx_strand_id
1 'polypeptide(L)' 'EKDDTIAVMEKARLYVIRNKEIEEPVVNNGYICSFKNLIVRTVLLDELMKNPDTPHKSFIIDVEIK' A
#
# COMPACT_ATOMS: atom_id res chain seq x y z
N GLU A 1 -2.12 -16.74 -0.86
CA GLU A 1 -2.98 -15.71 -1.48
C GLU A 1 -3.93 -16.39 -2.45
N LYS A 2 -5.11 -15.79 -2.73
CA LYS A 2 -5.83 -16.16 -3.95
C LYS A 2 -5.13 -15.45 -5.09
N ASP A 3 -4.82 -16.17 -6.17
CA ASP A 3 -4.02 -15.66 -7.31
C ASP A 3 -4.61 -14.39 -7.95
N ASP A 4 -5.90 -14.12 -7.72
CA ASP A 4 -6.64 -12.97 -8.27
C ASP A 4 -6.74 -11.75 -7.33
N THR A 5 -5.76 -11.53 -6.44
CA THR A 5 -5.73 -10.36 -5.55
C THR A 5 -4.68 -9.33 -5.99
N ILE A 6 -5.10 -8.09 -6.22
CA ILE A 6 -4.22 -7.00 -6.64
C ILE A 6 -4.42 -5.81 -5.70
N ALA A 7 -3.30 -5.24 -5.21
CA ALA A 7 -3.30 -3.95 -4.51
C ALA A 7 -2.80 -2.86 -5.47
N VAL A 8 -3.53 -1.75 -5.55
CA VAL A 8 -3.21 -0.62 -6.44
C VAL A 8 -3.19 0.66 -5.62
N MET A 9 -2.11 1.42 -5.74
CA MET A 9 -2.03 2.79 -5.24
C MET A 9 -2.43 3.75 -6.36
N GLU A 10 -3.48 4.54 -6.15
CA GLU A 10 -3.85 5.64 -7.03
C GLU A 10 -4.01 6.93 -6.20
N LYS A 11 -3.11 7.90 -6.44
CA LYS A 11 -3.05 9.16 -5.66
C LYS A 11 -2.92 8.86 -4.16
N ALA A 12 -3.87 9.32 -3.34
CA ALA A 12 -3.91 9.12 -1.90
C ALA A 12 -4.85 7.97 -1.49
N ARG A 13 -5.05 6.98 -2.37
CA ARG A 13 -5.97 5.87 -2.16
C ARG A 13 -5.32 4.52 -2.49
N LEU A 14 -5.55 3.57 -1.60
CA LEU A 14 -5.25 2.16 -1.77
C LEU A 14 -6.53 1.43 -2.18
N TYR A 15 -6.49 0.79 -3.34
CA TYR A 15 -7.53 -0.09 -3.84
C TYR A 15 -7.08 -1.54 -3.72
N VAL A 16 -7.99 -2.40 -3.29
CA VAL A 16 -7.80 -3.84 -3.32
C VAL A 16 -8.84 -4.43 -4.24
N ILE A 17 -8.37 -5.20 -5.21
CA ILE A 17 -9.20 -5.88 -6.19
C ILE A 17 -9.11 -7.37 -5.90
N ARG A 18 -10.24 -8.01 -5.63
CA ARG A 18 -10.35 -9.45 -5.37
C ARG A 18 -11.42 -10.06 -6.25
N ASN A 19 -11.05 -11.07 -7.04
CA ASN A 19 -11.97 -11.77 -7.96
C ASN A 19 -12.76 -10.82 -8.89
N LYS A 20 -12.11 -9.75 -9.39
CA LYS A 20 -12.69 -8.68 -10.22
C LYS A 20 -13.64 -7.70 -9.51
N GLU A 21 -13.83 -7.85 -8.20
CA GLU A 21 -14.55 -6.87 -7.37
C GLU A 21 -13.55 -5.90 -6.73
N ILE A 22 -13.92 -4.61 -6.72
CA ILE A 22 -13.13 -3.54 -6.09
C ILE A 22 -13.68 -3.31 -4.68
N GLU A 23 -12.81 -3.31 -3.70
CA GLU A 23 -13.18 -2.99 -2.31
C GLU A 23 -13.22 -1.48 -2.05
N GLU A 24 -13.81 -1.12 -0.91
CA GLU A 24 -13.86 0.27 -0.48
C GLU A 24 -12.42 0.83 -0.35
N PRO A 25 -12.09 1.93 -1.05
CA PRO A 25 -10.74 2.46 -1.05
C PRO A 25 -10.34 3.00 0.32
N VAL A 26 -9.14 2.67 0.75
CA VAL A 26 -8.56 3.20 1.99
C VAL A 26 -7.71 4.42 1.68
N VAL A 27 -7.85 5.50 2.45
CA VAL A 27 -6.96 6.66 2.33
C VAL A 27 -5.55 6.25 2.74
N ASN A 28 -4.60 6.35 1.82
CA ASN A 28 -3.20 6.00 2.07
C ASN A 28 -2.30 6.84 1.14
N ASN A 29 -1.29 7.50 1.72
CA ASN A 29 -0.36 8.36 0.99
C ASN A 29 0.91 7.62 0.52
N GLY A 30 0.92 6.28 0.59
CA GLY A 30 2.02 5.48 0.08
C GLY A 30 2.07 5.47 -1.45
N TYR A 31 3.26 5.29 -2.00
CA TYR A 31 3.47 5.32 -3.45
C TYR A 31 3.65 3.93 -4.06
N ILE A 32 4.29 3.03 -3.31
CA ILE A 32 4.45 1.62 -3.66
C ILE A 32 3.78 0.79 -2.59
N CYS A 33 3.24 -0.37 -2.98
CA CYS A 33 2.60 -1.28 -2.05
C CYS A 33 2.91 -2.75 -2.36
N SER A 34 2.82 -3.59 -1.33
CA SER A 34 2.82 -5.04 -1.43
C SER A 34 1.71 -5.61 -0.58
N PHE A 35 0.97 -6.55 -1.12
CA PHE A 35 -0.07 -7.27 -0.39
C PHE A 35 0.46 -8.60 0.14
N LYS A 36 0.12 -8.96 1.38
CA LYS A 36 0.36 -10.28 1.96
C LYS A 36 -0.55 -10.52 3.15
N ASN A 37 -1.25 -11.65 3.19
CA ASN A 37 -2.04 -12.09 4.36
C ASN A 37 -2.99 -11.01 4.92
N LEU A 38 -3.77 -10.34 4.06
CA LEU A 38 -4.69 -9.24 4.45
C LEU A 38 -4.00 -7.96 4.94
N ILE A 39 -2.67 -7.87 4.79
CA ILE A 39 -1.90 -6.68 5.10
C ILE A 39 -1.37 -6.11 3.79
N VAL A 40 -1.68 -4.85 3.53
CA VAL A 40 -1.02 -4.06 2.49
C VAL A 40 0.06 -3.22 3.16
N ARG A 41 1.31 -3.54 2.87
CA ARG A 41 2.44 -2.69 3.22
C ARG A 41 2.61 -1.61 2.17
N THR A 42 2.69 -0.35 2.57
CA THR A 42 2.98 0.79 1.69
C THR A 42 4.21 1.55 2.16
N VAL A 43 4.83 2.31 1.25
CA VAL A 43 5.98 3.18 1.56
C VAL A 43 5.67 4.62 1.19
N LEU A 44 5.89 5.53 2.13
CA LEU A 44 5.90 6.97 1.91
C LEU A 44 7.20 7.37 1.17
N LEU A 45 7.16 7.32 -0.17
CA LEU A 45 8.33 7.67 -0.98
C LEU A 45 8.66 9.15 -0.91
N ASP A 46 7.68 10.04 -0.79
CA ASP A 46 7.89 11.47 -0.60
C ASP A 46 8.75 11.78 0.63
N GLU A 47 8.48 11.15 1.76
CA GLU A 47 9.28 11.28 2.98
C GLU A 47 10.66 10.63 2.84
N LEU A 48 10.72 9.43 2.25
CA LEU A 48 11.98 8.71 2.02
C LEU A 48 12.93 9.49 1.10
N MET A 49 12.39 10.15 0.08
CA MET A 49 13.19 10.90 -0.90
C MET A 49 13.74 12.23 -0.36
N LYS A 50 13.30 12.69 0.83
CA LYS A 50 13.91 13.86 1.50
C LYS A 50 15.35 13.58 1.95
N ASN A 51 15.64 12.33 2.34
CA ASN A 51 16.99 11.87 2.70
C ASN A 51 17.15 10.38 2.37
N PRO A 52 17.38 10.04 1.08
CA PRO A 52 17.40 8.65 0.63
C PRO A 52 18.57 7.83 1.20
N ASP A 53 19.67 8.48 1.61
CA ASP A 53 20.84 7.82 2.17
C ASP A 53 20.61 7.33 3.61
N THR A 54 19.59 7.85 4.29
CA THR A 54 19.23 7.49 5.68
C THR A 54 17.74 7.13 5.79
N PRO A 55 17.30 6.00 5.21
CA PRO A 55 15.89 5.61 5.26
C PRO A 55 15.48 5.21 6.69
N HIS A 56 14.26 5.56 7.07
CA HIS A 56 13.70 5.23 8.39
C HIS A 56 12.49 4.31 8.27
N LYS A 57 12.34 3.36 9.20
CA LYS A 57 11.24 2.38 9.20
C LYS A 57 9.86 3.02 9.37
N SER A 58 9.78 4.24 9.90
CA SER A 58 8.52 4.99 10.04
C SER A 58 7.88 5.34 8.69
N PHE A 59 8.62 5.26 7.58
CA PHE A 59 8.08 5.48 6.24
C PHE A 59 7.35 4.24 5.69
N ILE A 60 7.43 3.11 6.38
CA ILE A 60 6.71 1.88 6.06
C ILE A 60 5.42 1.85 6.87
N ILE A 61 4.29 1.75 6.18
CA ILE A 61 2.96 1.71 6.79
C ILE A 61 2.31 0.39 6.44
N ASP A 62 1.85 -0.35 7.43
CA ASP A 62 1.06 -1.56 7.22
C ASP A 62 -0.41 -1.21 7.43
N VAL A 63 -1.22 -1.48 6.40
CA VAL A 63 -2.68 -1.28 6.39
C VAL A 63 -3.34 -2.65 6.40
N GLU A 64 -4.13 -2.92 7.42
CA GLU A 64 -4.99 -4.11 7.45
C GLU A 64 -6.23 -3.84 6.62
N ILE A 65 -6.52 -4.75 5.68
CA ILE A 65 -7.70 -4.69 4.83
C ILE A 65 -8.71 -5.76 5.27
N LYS A 66 -9.97 -5.35 5.37
CA LYS A 66 -11.07 -6.20 5.86
C LYS A 66 -11.66 -7.09 4.78
#